data_AF-A0A3M1B822-F1
#
_entry.id   AF-A0A3M1B822-F1
#
_cell.length_a   1.000
_cell.length_b   1.000
_cell.length_c   1.000
_cell.angle_alpha   90.00
_cell.angle_beta   90.00
_cell.angle_gamma   90.00
#
_symmetry.space_group_name_H-M   'P 1'
#
loop_
_entity.id
_entity.type
_entity.pdbx_description
1 polymer ?
#
loop_
_entity_poly.entity_id
_entity_poly.type
_entity_poly.pdbx_seq_one_letter_code
_entity_poly.pdbx_strand_id
1 'polypeptide(L)'
;PVSTRFHSPSHAFFAAGSDRVSDQYLVLEPFTVPADAHLRFHHFYDLEEGFDGGVIEFSIDGGPFEDAGLMIEENGYPGTIVPNTWSPIGGRGAFTGESHGFIETVVDLSAFAGHRLSLRFRMASDRILASEGWYVDDIEVTDGTWRPVVAQTAPGATSLGWRLPEVESEAACFRISMMAGECERTPGVRSAPFVILSGDPQDADGDGDGVPDSNDDCPEDANPDQADADGDGVGDVCDPCPADNPDDPDGDGVCQGSDNCPEDANPDQADLDGDGVGDVCDPEVTCALFPEFLTDRYARCAMILLLLLVSPVLLGVSRRTRPAVH
;
A
#
# COMPACT_ATOMS: atom_id res chain seq x y z
N PRO A 1 -17.95 -14.41 -4.25
CA PRO A 1 -16.76 -14.31 -5.11
C PRO A 1 -16.48 -12.84 -5.40
N VAL A 2 -15.33 -12.48 -5.97
CA VAL A 2 -15.04 -11.08 -6.36
C VAL A 2 -14.85 -11.07 -7.87
N SER A 3 -15.35 -10.05 -8.57
CA SER A 3 -15.34 -9.99 -10.04
C SER A 3 -14.62 -8.75 -10.58
N THR A 4 -14.14 -8.86 -11.82
CA THR A 4 -13.58 -7.76 -12.62
C THR A 4 -14.65 -6.89 -13.30
N ARG A 5 -15.93 -7.24 -13.16
CA ARG A 5 -17.04 -6.34 -13.50
C ARG A 5 -17.34 -5.49 -12.26
N PHE A 6 -17.10 -4.18 -12.35
CA PHE A 6 -17.18 -3.23 -11.25
C PHE A 6 -17.75 -1.88 -11.73
N HIS A 7 -18.31 -1.11 -10.79
CA HIS A 7 -18.73 0.27 -11.01
C HIS A 7 -17.61 1.25 -10.64
N SER A 8 -16.90 1.01 -9.53
CA SER A 8 -15.71 1.76 -9.10
C SER A 8 -14.43 0.92 -9.24
N PRO A 9 -13.21 1.51 -9.27
CA PRO A 9 -12.03 0.76 -9.69
C PRO A 9 -11.64 -0.41 -8.77
N SER A 10 -11.58 -1.59 -9.43
CA SER A 10 -10.88 -2.85 -9.14
C SER A 10 -11.79 -4.06 -8.92
N HIS A 11 -12.85 -3.98 -8.10
CA HIS A 11 -13.58 -5.18 -7.67
C HIS A 11 -15.00 -4.92 -7.14
N ALA A 12 -15.93 -5.83 -7.43
CA ALA A 12 -17.26 -5.86 -6.81
C ALA A 12 -17.51 -7.20 -6.09
N PHE A 13 -18.38 -7.21 -5.06
CA PHE A 13 -18.93 -8.45 -4.53
C PHE A 13 -19.74 -9.13 -5.63
N PHE A 14 -19.51 -10.42 -5.82
CA PHE A 14 -20.21 -11.22 -6.82
C PHE A 14 -20.81 -12.47 -6.19
N ALA A 15 -22.12 -12.64 -6.34
CA ALA A 15 -22.82 -13.90 -6.14
C ALA A 15 -23.10 -14.52 -7.51
N ALA A 16 -22.58 -15.72 -7.76
CA ALA A 16 -22.68 -16.35 -9.07
C ALA A 16 -24.07 -16.96 -9.28
N GLY A 17 -24.63 -16.84 -10.50
CA GLY A 17 -25.78 -17.65 -10.91
C GLY A 17 -25.48 -19.14 -10.81
N SER A 18 -26.49 -19.95 -10.50
CA SER A 18 -26.33 -21.39 -10.34
C SER A 18 -27.48 -22.16 -10.95
N ASP A 19 -27.16 -23.26 -11.63
CA ASP A 19 -28.09 -24.24 -12.19
C ASP A 19 -28.56 -25.25 -11.12
N ARG A 20 -28.34 -24.93 -9.85
CA ARG A 20 -28.66 -25.73 -8.66
C ARG A 20 -29.13 -24.77 -7.59
N VAL A 21 -29.98 -25.29 -6.69
CA VAL A 21 -30.42 -24.53 -5.53
C VAL A 21 -29.21 -23.94 -4.81
N SER A 22 -29.14 -22.63 -4.79
CA SER A 22 -28.04 -21.88 -4.18
C SER A 22 -28.58 -20.79 -3.28
N ASP A 23 -27.82 -20.47 -2.23
CA ASP A 23 -28.17 -19.45 -1.25
C ASP A 23 -26.87 -18.78 -0.80
N GLN A 24 -26.51 -17.71 -1.50
CA GLN A 24 -25.25 -16.98 -1.33
C GLN A 24 -25.54 -15.63 -0.70
N TYR A 25 -24.68 -15.18 0.20
CA TYR A 25 -24.88 -13.88 0.82
C TYR A 25 -23.59 -13.21 1.26
N LEU A 26 -23.67 -11.88 1.34
CA LEU A 26 -22.73 -10.96 1.97
C LEU A 26 -23.43 -10.35 3.19
N VAL A 27 -22.84 -10.45 4.37
CA VAL A 27 -23.32 -9.78 5.59
C VAL A 27 -22.35 -8.67 5.94
N LEU A 28 -22.86 -7.46 6.19
CA LEU A 28 -22.07 -6.34 6.66
C LEU A 28 -21.94 -6.38 8.19
N GLU A 29 -20.84 -5.85 8.70
CA GLU A 29 -20.67 -5.70 10.15
C GLU A 29 -21.75 -4.77 10.73
N PRO A 30 -22.24 -5.02 11.95
CA PRO A 30 -23.24 -4.19 12.56
C PRO A 30 -22.73 -2.76 12.81
N PHE A 31 -23.52 -1.75 12.47
CA PHE A 31 -23.22 -0.33 12.72
C PHE A 31 -24.37 0.36 13.45
N THR A 32 -24.09 1.49 14.11
CA THR A 32 -25.16 2.31 14.72
C THR A 32 -25.75 3.23 13.66
N VAL A 33 -27.06 3.18 13.46
CA VAL A 33 -27.73 3.95 12.42
C VAL A 33 -27.83 5.43 12.85
N PRO A 34 -27.30 6.38 12.06
CA PRO A 34 -27.50 7.80 12.34
C PRO A 34 -28.95 8.25 12.09
N ALA A 35 -29.25 9.48 12.50
CA ALA A 35 -30.52 10.12 12.13
C ALA A 35 -30.58 10.33 10.61
N ASP A 36 -31.78 10.12 10.04
CA ASP A 36 -32.07 10.33 8.62
C ASP A 36 -31.14 9.55 7.68
N ALA A 37 -30.73 8.35 8.09
CA ALA A 37 -29.75 7.55 7.37
C ALA A 37 -30.33 6.86 6.13
N HIS A 38 -29.52 6.75 5.08
CA HIS A 38 -29.84 6.00 3.87
C HIS A 38 -28.73 5.01 3.55
N LEU A 39 -29.09 3.83 3.06
CA LEU A 39 -28.16 2.92 2.40
C LEU A 39 -28.20 3.19 0.90
N ARG A 40 -27.02 3.30 0.30
CA ARG A 40 -26.82 3.43 -1.15
C ARG A 40 -25.88 2.33 -1.60
N PHE A 41 -26.12 1.76 -2.77
CA PHE A 41 -25.19 0.82 -3.37
C PHE A 41 -25.40 0.75 -4.87
N HIS A 42 -24.32 0.48 -5.60
CA HIS A 42 -24.38 0.19 -7.01
C HIS A 42 -24.46 -1.32 -7.21
N HIS A 43 -25.30 -1.77 -8.13
CA HIS A 43 -25.38 -3.19 -8.44
C HIS A 43 -25.75 -3.44 -9.89
N PHE A 44 -25.23 -4.55 -10.42
CA PHE A 44 -25.61 -5.10 -11.72
C PHE A 44 -26.09 -6.53 -11.49
N TYR A 45 -27.22 -6.90 -12.09
CA TYR A 45 -27.72 -8.27 -12.01
C TYR A 45 -28.18 -8.77 -13.39
N ASP A 46 -27.86 -10.02 -13.67
CA ASP A 46 -28.41 -10.83 -14.76
C ASP A 46 -28.76 -12.20 -14.16
N LEU A 47 -30.06 -12.38 -13.92
CA LEU A 47 -30.67 -13.46 -13.16
C LEU A 47 -31.82 -14.09 -13.96
N GLU A 48 -32.14 -15.36 -13.69
CA GLU A 48 -33.33 -15.99 -14.26
C GLU A 48 -34.60 -15.29 -13.74
N GLU A 49 -35.27 -14.55 -14.61
CA GLU A 49 -36.44 -13.73 -14.28
C GLU A 49 -37.56 -14.54 -13.61
N GLY A 50 -37.87 -14.20 -12.36
CA GLY A 50 -38.91 -14.83 -11.55
C GLY A 50 -38.50 -16.12 -10.84
N PHE A 51 -37.27 -16.61 -11.01
CA PHE A 51 -36.80 -17.86 -10.41
C PHE A 51 -35.57 -17.63 -9.52
N ASP A 52 -34.63 -16.84 -10.01
CA ASP A 52 -33.44 -16.41 -9.29
C ASP A 52 -33.63 -14.96 -8.82
N GLY A 53 -33.11 -14.65 -7.64
CA GLY A 53 -33.25 -13.29 -7.12
C GLY A 53 -32.25 -12.86 -6.06
N GLY A 54 -32.02 -11.56 -6.02
CA GLY A 54 -31.30 -10.85 -4.96
C GLY A 54 -32.27 -10.10 -4.04
N VAL A 55 -32.04 -10.17 -2.72
CA VAL A 55 -32.76 -9.40 -1.71
C VAL A 55 -31.78 -8.70 -0.76
N ILE A 56 -32.21 -7.55 -0.26
CA ILE A 56 -31.59 -6.85 0.87
C ILE A 56 -32.36 -7.23 2.12
N GLU A 57 -31.63 -7.57 3.17
CA GLU A 57 -32.17 -7.91 4.46
C GLU A 57 -31.45 -7.13 5.56
N PHE A 58 -32.15 -6.87 6.67
CA PHE A 58 -31.59 -6.17 7.82
C PHE A 58 -31.88 -6.94 9.12
N SER A 59 -31.03 -6.77 10.12
CA SER A 59 -31.19 -7.30 11.47
C SER A 59 -30.95 -6.18 12.46
N ILE A 60 -31.90 -5.98 13.37
CA ILE A 60 -31.86 -4.95 14.42
C ILE A 60 -31.36 -5.58 15.72
N ASP A 61 -30.33 -5.01 16.31
CA ASP A 61 -29.77 -5.37 17.63
C ASP A 61 -29.46 -6.87 17.77
N GLY A 62 -29.06 -7.52 16.67
CA GLY A 62 -28.75 -8.96 16.61
C GLY A 62 -29.97 -9.89 16.53
N GLY A 63 -31.14 -9.35 16.18
CA GLY A 63 -32.37 -10.09 15.92
C GLY A 63 -32.35 -10.91 14.60
N PRO A 64 -33.48 -11.54 14.23
CA PRO A 64 -33.59 -12.21 12.94
C PRO A 64 -33.45 -11.22 11.77
N PHE A 65 -33.02 -11.73 10.61
CA PHE A 65 -33.01 -10.94 9.38
C PHE A 65 -34.42 -10.81 8.80
N GLU A 66 -34.79 -9.59 8.44
CA GLU A 66 -36.05 -9.20 7.83
C GLU A 66 -35.82 -8.57 6.44
N ASP A 67 -36.83 -8.61 5.58
CA ASP A 67 -36.74 -8.13 4.19
C ASP A 67 -36.80 -6.59 4.12
N ALA A 68 -35.86 -5.97 3.43
CA ALA A 68 -35.78 -4.52 3.29
C ALA A 68 -36.58 -3.93 2.12
N GLY A 69 -37.28 -4.76 1.33
CA GLY A 69 -37.89 -4.38 0.06
C GLY A 69 -38.91 -3.25 0.14
N LEU A 70 -39.61 -3.10 1.27
CA LEU A 70 -40.58 -2.01 1.49
C LEU A 70 -39.92 -0.68 1.84
N MET A 71 -38.63 -0.67 2.11
CA MET A 71 -37.85 0.52 2.48
C MET A 71 -37.02 1.06 1.31
N ILE A 72 -37.07 0.39 0.15
CA ILE A 72 -36.34 0.81 -1.03
C ILE A 72 -37.10 1.98 -1.68
N GLU A 73 -36.42 3.11 -1.82
CA GLU A 73 -36.98 4.34 -2.38
C GLU A 73 -36.70 4.47 -3.88
N GLU A 74 -35.55 3.96 -4.33
CA GLU A 74 -35.09 4.04 -5.72
C GLU A 74 -34.66 2.68 -6.23
N ASN A 75 -35.05 2.34 -7.47
CA ASN A 75 -34.66 1.12 -8.17
C ASN A 75 -34.90 -0.18 -7.39
N GLY A 76 -36.01 -0.26 -6.65
CA GLY A 76 -36.39 -1.44 -5.86
C GLY A 76 -36.77 -2.67 -6.67
N TYR A 77 -37.24 -3.70 -5.96
CA TYR A 77 -37.51 -5.01 -6.55
C TYR A 77 -38.46 -4.95 -7.75
N PRO A 78 -37.98 -5.28 -8.97
CA PRO A 78 -38.79 -5.22 -10.17
C PRO A 78 -39.81 -6.37 -10.27
N GLY A 79 -39.62 -7.45 -9.50
CA GLY A 79 -40.43 -8.66 -9.60
C GLY A 79 -40.54 -9.46 -8.32
N THR A 80 -41.20 -10.61 -8.41
CA THR A 80 -41.41 -11.56 -7.32
C THR A 80 -40.95 -12.94 -7.76
N ILE A 81 -40.22 -13.63 -6.88
CA ILE A 81 -39.80 -15.00 -7.15
C ILE A 81 -41.01 -15.92 -7.02
N VAL A 82 -41.23 -16.76 -8.03
CA VAL A 82 -42.36 -17.69 -8.08
C VAL A 82 -42.29 -18.64 -6.87
N PRO A 83 -43.38 -18.82 -6.11
CA PRO A 83 -43.40 -19.77 -5.00
C PRO A 83 -43.24 -21.22 -5.47
N ASN A 84 -42.64 -22.06 -4.62
CA ASN A 84 -42.48 -23.52 -4.82
C ASN A 84 -41.60 -23.93 -6.03
N THR A 85 -40.71 -23.05 -6.49
CA THR A 85 -39.71 -23.32 -7.55
C THR A 85 -38.35 -23.71 -7.00
N TRP A 86 -38.27 -24.18 -5.74
CA TRP A 86 -37.02 -24.55 -5.06
C TRP A 86 -36.04 -23.42 -4.76
N SER A 87 -36.33 -22.18 -5.18
CA SER A 87 -35.58 -20.99 -4.75
C SER A 87 -35.79 -20.71 -3.24
N PRO A 88 -34.71 -20.53 -2.45
CA PRO A 88 -34.78 -20.23 -1.01
C PRO A 88 -35.54 -18.95 -0.63
N ILE A 89 -35.80 -18.07 -1.59
CA ILE A 89 -36.54 -16.81 -1.42
C ILE A 89 -37.89 -16.80 -2.17
N GLY A 90 -38.39 -17.97 -2.57
CA GLY A 90 -39.66 -18.09 -3.29
C GLY A 90 -40.84 -17.42 -2.58
N GLY A 91 -41.60 -16.62 -3.34
CA GLY A 91 -42.74 -15.83 -2.86
C GLY A 91 -42.39 -14.43 -2.35
N ARG A 92 -41.11 -14.03 -2.37
CA ARG A 92 -40.66 -12.68 -2.00
C ARG A 92 -40.51 -11.78 -3.21
N GLY A 93 -40.69 -10.48 -3.02
CA GLY A 93 -40.16 -9.49 -3.96
C GLY A 93 -38.63 -9.59 -4.00
N ALA A 94 -38.03 -9.44 -5.17
CA ALA A 94 -36.57 -9.52 -5.33
C ALA A 94 -36.11 -8.75 -6.57
N PHE A 95 -34.82 -8.42 -6.61
CA PHE A 95 -34.09 -8.16 -7.85
C PHE A 95 -34.06 -9.43 -8.67
N THR A 96 -34.65 -9.42 -9.85
CA THR A 96 -34.75 -10.58 -10.75
C THR A 96 -34.79 -10.09 -12.20
N GLY A 97 -34.42 -10.95 -13.15
CA GLY A 97 -34.22 -10.55 -14.55
C GLY A 97 -32.88 -9.85 -14.74
N GLU A 98 -32.85 -8.81 -15.59
CA GLU A 98 -31.63 -8.08 -15.95
C GLU A 98 -31.73 -6.59 -15.62
N SER A 99 -30.68 -6.00 -15.06
CA SER A 99 -30.62 -4.56 -14.74
C SER A 99 -30.13 -3.68 -15.90
N HIS A 100 -29.63 -4.28 -16.99
CA HIS A 100 -29.05 -3.60 -18.16
C HIS A 100 -27.88 -2.64 -17.84
N GLY A 101 -27.07 -3.00 -16.84
CA GLY A 101 -25.93 -2.22 -16.37
C GLY A 101 -25.95 -2.00 -14.86
N PHE A 102 -24.94 -1.32 -14.34
CA PHE A 102 -24.96 -0.90 -12.94
C PHE A 102 -26.03 0.16 -12.72
N ILE A 103 -26.86 -0.05 -11.72
CA ILE A 103 -27.87 0.89 -11.23
C ILE A 103 -27.57 1.20 -9.76
N GLU A 104 -27.95 2.39 -9.29
CA GLU A 104 -27.90 2.74 -7.86
C GLU A 104 -29.25 2.40 -7.21
N THR A 105 -29.23 1.72 -6.07
CA THR A 105 -30.42 1.51 -5.24
C THR A 105 -30.26 2.27 -3.92
N VAL A 106 -31.33 2.94 -3.50
CA VAL A 106 -31.39 3.71 -2.25
C VAL A 106 -32.43 3.12 -1.31
N VAL A 107 -32.06 2.89 -0.06
CA VAL A 107 -32.93 2.32 0.99
C VAL A 107 -32.97 3.27 2.18
N ASP A 108 -34.16 3.67 2.59
CA ASP A 108 -34.37 4.51 3.79
C ASP A 108 -34.13 3.66 5.05
N LEU A 109 -33.16 4.08 5.87
CA LEU A 109 -32.84 3.46 7.16
C LEU A 109 -33.24 4.36 8.35
N SER A 110 -33.87 5.52 8.11
CA SER A 110 -34.20 6.51 9.12
C SER A 110 -35.04 5.95 10.27
N ALA A 111 -35.91 4.97 9.98
CA ALA A 111 -36.72 4.27 10.96
C ALA A 111 -35.91 3.51 12.04
N PHE A 112 -34.62 3.26 11.78
CA PHE A 112 -33.72 2.52 12.68
C PHE A 112 -32.72 3.41 13.40
N ALA A 113 -32.84 4.74 13.31
CA ALA A 113 -31.94 5.67 13.96
C ALA A 113 -31.68 5.31 15.44
N GLY A 114 -30.41 5.20 15.82
CA GLY A 114 -29.96 4.85 17.16
C GLY A 114 -29.91 3.35 17.48
N HIS A 115 -30.43 2.47 16.60
CA HIS A 115 -30.27 1.02 16.74
C HIS A 115 -28.97 0.53 16.10
N ARG A 116 -28.54 -0.69 16.48
CA ARG A 116 -27.43 -1.37 15.83
C ARG A 116 -27.95 -2.26 14.71
N LEU A 117 -27.64 -1.94 13.46
CA LEU A 117 -28.15 -2.61 12.27
C LEU A 117 -27.07 -3.46 11.60
N SER A 118 -27.39 -4.71 11.28
CA SER A 118 -26.62 -5.53 10.33
C SER A 118 -27.38 -5.63 9.03
N LEU A 119 -26.70 -5.42 7.91
CA LEU A 119 -27.28 -5.55 6.58
C LEU A 119 -26.78 -6.83 5.90
N ARG A 120 -27.60 -7.44 5.05
CA ARG A 120 -27.25 -8.62 4.28
C ARG A 120 -27.77 -8.52 2.84
N PHE A 121 -26.88 -8.72 1.88
CA PHE A 121 -27.20 -8.94 0.48
C PHE A 121 -27.27 -10.44 0.25
N ARG A 122 -28.42 -10.96 -0.16
CA ARG A 122 -28.64 -12.40 -0.33
C ARG A 122 -29.14 -12.71 -1.73
N MET A 123 -28.42 -13.56 -2.44
CA MET A 123 -28.82 -14.11 -3.73
C MET A 123 -29.25 -15.57 -3.56
N ALA A 124 -30.39 -15.92 -4.12
CA ALA A 124 -30.85 -17.30 -4.18
C ALA A 124 -31.12 -17.72 -5.62
N SER A 125 -30.68 -18.93 -5.97
CA SER A 125 -30.97 -19.55 -7.26
C SER A 125 -31.84 -20.78 -7.12
N ASP A 126 -32.62 -21.03 -8.16
CA ASP A 126 -33.41 -22.24 -8.41
C ASP A 126 -32.49 -23.38 -8.93
N ARG A 127 -33.02 -24.50 -9.45
CA ARG A 127 -32.22 -25.68 -9.86
C ARG A 127 -32.13 -25.94 -11.36
N ILE A 128 -32.46 -24.96 -12.20
CA ILE A 128 -32.67 -25.19 -13.63
C ILE A 128 -31.69 -24.37 -14.47
N LEU A 129 -31.71 -23.05 -14.37
CA LEU A 129 -30.96 -22.18 -15.26
C LEU A 129 -30.02 -21.27 -14.49
N ALA A 130 -28.75 -21.24 -14.92
CA ALA A 130 -27.78 -20.26 -14.43
C ALA A 130 -27.65 -19.10 -15.42
N SER A 131 -27.93 -17.88 -14.96
CA SER A 131 -27.48 -16.63 -15.59
C SER A 131 -26.13 -16.19 -15.01
N GLU A 132 -25.65 -14.98 -15.34
CA GLU A 132 -24.36 -14.46 -14.85
C GLU A 132 -24.34 -14.39 -13.30
N GLY A 133 -25.34 -13.77 -12.69
CA GLY A 133 -25.45 -13.59 -11.25
C GLY A 133 -25.64 -12.14 -10.83
N TRP A 134 -25.24 -11.82 -9.60
CA TRP A 134 -25.45 -10.51 -8.99
C TRP A 134 -24.15 -9.90 -8.48
N TYR A 135 -23.87 -8.68 -8.93
CA TYR A 135 -22.75 -7.85 -8.55
C TYR A 135 -23.23 -6.72 -7.66
N VAL A 136 -22.57 -6.50 -6.53
CA VAL A 136 -22.84 -5.40 -5.59
C VAL A 136 -21.54 -4.66 -5.33
N ASP A 137 -21.59 -3.34 -5.43
CA ASP A 137 -20.46 -2.44 -5.38
C ASP A 137 -20.86 -1.13 -4.68
N ASP A 138 -19.87 -0.31 -4.31
CA ASP A 138 -20.05 1.04 -3.74
C ASP A 138 -21.12 1.12 -2.65
N ILE A 139 -21.08 0.19 -1.69
CA ILE A 139 -22.01 0.14 -0.57
C ILE A 139 -21.67 1.27 0.41
N GLU A 140 -22.58 2.21 0.57
CA GLU A 140 -22.43 3.38 1.43
C GLU A 140 -23.64 3.50 2.37
N VAL A 141 -23.40 3.86 3.63
CA VAL A 141 -24.45 4.36 4.51
C VAL A 141 -24.20 5.85 4.69
N THR A 142 -25.20 6.68 4.39
CA THR A 142 -25.12 8.13 4.52
C THR A 142 -26.03 8.62 5.65
N ASP A 143 -25.73 9.80 6.18
CA ASP A 143 -26.63 10.53 7.11
C ASP A 143 -27.61 11.45 6.36
N GLY A 144 -28.46 12.18 7.09
CA GLY A 144 -29.40 13.14 6.52
C GLY A 144 -28.78 14.30 5.74
N THR A 145 -27.45 14.43 5.74
CA THR A 145 -26.69 15.40 4.93
C THR A 145 -26.03 14.76 3.71
N TRP A 146 -26.35 13.50 3.41
CA TRP A 146 -25.77 12.70 2.32
C TRP A 146 -24.26 12.52 2.46
N ARG A 147 -23.74 12.58 3.69
CA ARG A 147 -22.33 12.32 3.98
C ARG A 147 -22.15 10.86 4.40
N PRO A 148 -21.08 10.18 3.95
CA PRO A 148 -20.76 8.83 4.42
C PRO A 148 -20.66 8.80 5.95
N VAL A 149 -21.32 7.81 6.54
CA VAL A 149 -21.30 7.56 7.97
C VAL A 149 -20.03 6.80 8.27
N VAL A 150 -18.99 7.46 8.77
CA VAL A 150 -17.84 6.74 9.29
C VAL A 150 -18.32 5.91 10.49
N ALA A 151 -18.43 4.58 10.31
CA ALA A 151 -18.77 3.70 11.41
C ALA A 151 -17.73 3.94 12.52
N GLN A 152 -18.17 4.42 13.67
CA GLN A 152 -17.41 4.26 14.91
C GLN A 152 -17.44 2.77 15.23
N THR A 153 -16.56 2.03 14.56
CA THR A 153 -16.28 0.66 14.91
C THR A 153 -15.72 0.65 16.33
N ALA A 154 -15.95 -0.44 17.06
CA ALA A 154 -15.31 -0.64 18.35
C ALA A 154 -13.80 -0.38 18.20
N PRO A 155 -13.11 0.18 19.23
CA PRO A 155 -11.69 0.48 19.15
C PRO A 155 -10.92 -0.76 18.66
N GLY A 156 -10.42 -0.70 17.42
CA GLY A 156 -9.72 -1.81 16.76
C GLY A 156 -10.26 -2.29 15.40
N ALA A 157 -11.26 -1.65 14.76
CA ALA A 157 -11.61 -1.98 13.37
C ALA A 157 -11.18 -0.87 12.42
N THR A 158 -10.08 -1.10 11.71
CA THR A 158 -9.50 -0.22 10.68
C THR A 158 -10.10 -0.49 9.31
N SER A 159 -10.36 0.61 8.60
CA SER A 159 -10.79 0.72 7.21
C SER A 159 -9.66 0.40 6.22
N LEU A 160 -9.98 -0.19 5.06
CA LEU A 160 -9.01 -0.45 3.98
C LEU A 160 -9.69 -0.37 2.60
N GLY A 161 -9.09 0.43 1.70
CA GLY A 161 -9.33 0.42 0.27
C GLY A 161 -8.63 -0.77 -0.40
N TRP A 162 -8.90 -0.98 -1.68
CA TRP A 162 -8.41 -2.13 -2.44
C TRP A 162 -7.22 -1.73 -3.33
N ARG A 163 -5.97 -2.08 -2.97
CA ARG A 163 -4.86 -2.31 -3.91
C ARG A 163 -3.95 -3.46 -3.44
N LEU A 164 -3.45 -4.25 -4.39
CA LEU A 164 -2.62 -5.45 -4.17
C LEU A 164 -1.12 -5.08 -4.23
N PRO A 165 -0.28 -5.48 -3.25
CA PRO A 165 1.16 -5.64 -3.46
C PRO A 165 1.58 -7.12 -3.55
N GLU A 166 2.61 -7.38 -4.36
CA GLU A 166 3.35 -8.65 -4.41
C GLU A 166 3.92 -9.00 -3.02
N VAL A 167 3.58 -10.14 -2.44
CA VAL A 167 4.25 -10.60 -1.20
C VAL A 167 4.43 -12.14 -1.15
N GLU A 168 5.68 -12.52 -0.88
CA GLU A 168 6.11 -13.83 -0.38
C GLU A 168 5.80 -13.99 1.14
N SER A 169 5.45 -15.22 1.56
CA SER A 169 5.31 -15.74 2.96
C SER A 169 4.03 -15.33 3.73
N GLU A 170 3.07 -16.25 3.99
CA GLU A 170 2.95 -17.29 5.03
C GLU A 170 2.61 -16.80 6.46
N ALA A 171 1.31 -16.51 6.71
CA ALA A 171 0.51 -17.04 7.85
C ALA A 171 -0.88 -16.35 8.01
N ALA A 172 -1.79 -16.52 7.05
CA ALA A 172 -3.26 -16.44 7.24
C ALA A 172 -3.96 -17.04 6.00
N CYS A 173 -4.98 -17.89 6.16
CA CYS A 173 -5.89 -18.29 5.06
C CYS A 173 -7.07 -17.30 5.04
N PHE A 174 -7.43 -16.61 3.95
CA PHE A 174 -7.47 -17.08 2.56
C PHE A 174 -6.75 -16.19 1.54
N ARG A 175 -6.21 -16.93 0.58
CA ARG A 175 -5.60 -16.60 -0.71
C ARG A 175 -6.69 -16.54 -1.79
N ILE A 176 -6.71 -15.51 -2.63
CA ILE A 176 -7.27 -15.59 -3.99
C ILE A 176 -6.08 -15.48 -4.94
N SER A 177 -5.43 -16.62 -5.20
CA SER A 177 -4.44 -16.76 -6.26
C SER A 177 -5.09 -17.48 -7.43
N MET A 178 -4.65 -17.06 -8.61
CA MET A 178 -5.01 -17.51 -9.94
C MET A 178 -5.06 -19.04 -10.11
N MET A 179 -5.89 -19.46 -11.08
CA MET A 179 -6.07 -20.80 -11.65
C MET A 179 -4.96 -21.83 -11.35
N ALA A 180 -5.31 -22.88 -10.61
CA ALA A 180 -5.10 -24.30 -10.94
C ALA A 180 -5.18 -25.16 -9.65
N GLY A 181 -6.12 -26.10 -9.60
CA GLY A 181 -6.15 -27.17 -8.59
C GLY A 181 -7.23 -26.99 -7.53
N GLU A 182 -8.04 -28.03 -7.40
CA GLU A 182 -9.32 -28.11 -6.69
C GLU A 182 -9.24 -27.83 -5.18
N CYS A 183 -10.30 -27.23 -4.64
CA CYS A 183 -10.81 -27.63 -3.33
C CYS A 183 -12.34 -27.49 -3.29
N GLU A 184 -13.01 -28.61 -3.00
CA GLU A 184 -14.45 -28.79 -2.99
C GLU A 184 -15.07 -28.62 -1.57
N ARG A 185 -16.28 -28.02 -1.55
CA ARG A 185 -17.44 -28.16 -0.63
C ARG A 185 -17.39 -27.66 0.83
N THR A 186 -18.04 -26.50 1.07
CA THR A 186 -19.43 -26.42 1.63
C THR A 186 -20.02 -24.98 1.46
N PRO A 187 -21.35 -24.82 1.44
CA PRO A 187 -22.05 -23.67 0.85
C PRO A 187 -22.32 -22.49 1.82
N GLY A 188 -22.29 -21.29 1.26
CA GLY A 188 -23.25 -20.23 1.59
C GLY A 188 -22.82 -19.13 2.56
N VAL A 189 -21.85 -19.35 3.45
CA VAL A 189 -21.52 -18.34 4.48
C VAL A 189 -20.11 -17.80 4.27
N ARG A 190 -20.01 -16.50 3.96
CA ARG A 190 -18.75 -15.75 4.05
C ARG A 190 -19.03 -14.49 4.85
N SER A 191 -18.49 -14.37 6.05
CA SER A 191 -18.34 -13.09 6.73
C SER A 191 -17.10 -12.41 6.14
N ALA A 192 -17.29 -11.25 5.56
CA ALA A 192 -16.21 -10.31 5.30
C ALA A 192 -16.41 -9.16 6.29
N PRO A 193 -15.37 -8.69 7.00
CA PRO A 193 -15.46 -7.41 7.67
C PRO A 193 -15.81 -6.36 6.62
N PHE A 194 -16.98 -5.74 6.73
CA PHE A 194 -17.39 -4.65 5.85
C PHE A 194 -17.13 -3.33 6.55
N VAL A 195 -16.31 -2.52 5.89
CA VAL A 195 -15.87 -1.18 6.27
C VAL A 195 -16.75 -0.19 5.51
N ILE A 196 -17.30 0.79 6.24
CA ILE A 196 -17.87 1.98 5.61
C ILE A 196 -16.69 2.82 5.08
N LEU A 197 -16.68 3.13 3.78
CA LEU A 197 -15.68 4.02 3.16
C LEU A 197 -15.77 5.41 3.86
N SER A 198 -14.70 6.04 4.30
CA SER A 198 -13.37 6.17 3.71
C SER A 198 -12.25 6.09 4.77
N GLY A 199 -11.12 5.47 4.43
CA GLY A 199 -9.87 5.60 5.21
C GLY A 199 -8.94 4.41 5.08
N ASP A 200 -8.31 4.21 3.92
CA ASP A 200 -7.09 3.39 3.90
C ASP A 200 -5.97 4.18 4.61
N PRO A 201 -5.14 3.61 5.50
CA PRO A 201 -3.89 4.25 5.92
C PRO A 201 -2.85 4.40 4.80
N GLN A 202 -3.07 3.81 3.61
CA GLN A 202 -2.34 4.08 2.36
C GLN A 202 -3.00 5.17 1.50
N ASP A 203 -4.24 5.58 1.84
CA ASP A 203 -4.89 6.80 1.33
C ASP A 203 -4.80 7.93 2.38
N ALA A 204 -3.93 7.78 3.38
CA ALA A 204 -3.54 8.89 4.23
C ALA A 204 -2.83 9.89 3.32
N ASP A 205 -3.22 11.14 3.46
CA ASP A 205 -2.61 12.29 2.81
C ASP A 205 -2.23 13.18 4.01
N GLY A 206 -1.06 12.89 4.56
CA GLY A 206 -0.58 13.38 5.84
C GLY A 206 -0.40 14.89 5.85
N ASP A 207 -0.03 15.45 4.71
CA ASP A 207 0.27 16.87 4.51
C ASP A 207 -0.81 17.61 3.69
N GLY A 208 -1.75 16.90 3.06
CA GLY A 208 -2.92 17.46 2.40
C GLY A 208 -2.66 17.98 0.98
N ASP A 209 -1.67 17.44 0.28
CA ASP A 209 -1.21 17.93 -1.01
C ASP A 209 -1.96 17.32 -2.22
N GLY A 210 -2.72 16.25 -1.97
CA GLY A 210 -3.51 15.53 -2.97
C GLY A 210 -2.84 14.27 -3.53
N VAL A 211 -1.68 13.87 -3.00
CA VAL A 211 -0.98 12.61 -3.24
C VAL A 211 -1.06 11.75 -1.98
N PRO A 212 -1.38 10.44 -2.08
CA PRO A 212 -1.40 9.57 -0.89
C PRO A 212 0.02 9.28 -0.36
N ASP A 213 0.21 9.22 0.97
CA ASP A 213 1.48 8.91 1.67
C ASP A 213 2.21 7.67 1.12
N SER A 214 1.49 6.69 0.57
CA SER A 214 2.08 5.48 -0.02
C SER A 214 2.70 5.69 -1.41
N ASN A 215 2.39 6.82 -2.01
CA ASN A 215 2.67 7.22 -3.38
C ASN A 215 3.31 8.61 -3.45
N ASP A 216 3.61 9.19 -2.29
CA ASP A 216 4.19 10.50 -2.08
C ASP A 216 5.70 10.35 -1.86
N ASP A 217 6.48 11.06 -2.67
CA ASP A 217 7.95 11.12 -2.53
C ASP A 217 8.39 12.00 -1.34
N CYS A 218 7.46 12.75 -0.72
CA CYS A 218 7.62 13.51 0.52
C CYS A 218 6.40 13.44 1.48
N PRO A 219 6.11 12.29 2.13
CA PRO A 219 4.87 12.04 2.90
C PRO A 219 4.56 12.97 4.09
N GLU A 220 5.46 13.89 4.45
CA GLU A 220 5.26 14.86 5.53
C GLU A 220 5.29 16.32 5.03
N ASP A 221 5.62 16.57 3.76
CA ASP A 221 5.90 17.90 3.19
C ASP A 221 5.27 18.11 1.79
N ALA A 222 4.13 18.81 1.77
CA ALA A 222 3.27 18.95 0.59
C ALA A 222 3.99 19.41 -0.70
N ASN A 223 3.95 18.56 -1.73
CA ASN A 223 4.53 18.78 -3.05
C ASN A 223 3.68 18.12 -4.18
N PRO A 224 2.54 18.73 -4.57
CA PRO A 224 1.57 18.10 -5.48
C PRO A 224 2.09 17.77 -6.89
N ASP A 225 3.26 18.30 -7.26
CA ASP A 225 3.93 18.05 -8.53
C ASP A 225 4.93 16.88 -8.50
N GLN A 226 5.25 16.34 -7.31
CA GLN A 226 6.09 15.14 -7.10
C GLN A 226 7.39 15.23 -7.91
N ALA A 227 8.08 16.37 -7.73
CA ALA A 227 9.33 16.66 -8.41
C ALA A 227 10.47 15.91 -7.71
N ASP A 228 11.21 15.13 -8.49
CA ASP A 228 12.38 14.34 -8.09
C ASP A 228 13.42 14.51 -9.21
N ALA A 229 14.39 15.39 -8.99
CA ALA A 229 15.30 15.86 -10.04
C ALA A 229 16.42 14.88 -10.38
N ASP A 230 16.85 14.02 -9.45
CA ASP A 230 17.94 13.06 -9.63
C ASP A 230 17.48 11.59 -9.68
N GLY A 231 16.22 11.31 -9.37
CA GLY A 231 15.56 10.03 -9.59
C GLY A 231 15.85 8.98 -8.51
N ASP A 232 16.18 9.41 -7.29
CA ASP A 232 16.47 8.52 -6.16
C ASP A 232 15.19 8.01 -5.44
N GLY A 233 14.05 8.67 -5.68
CA GLY A 233 12.75 8.36 -5.12
C GLY A 233 12.39 9.15 -3.86
N VAL A 234 13.19 10.14 -3.46
CA VAL A 234 12.89 11.16 -2.45
C VAL A 234 12.58 12.47 -3.18
N GLY A 235 11.49 13.15 -2.82
CA GLY A 235 11.10 14.37 -3.52
C GLY A 235 12.02 15.55 -3.22
N ASP A 236 12.17 16.47 -4.18
CA ASP A 236 13.01 17.67 -4.12
C ASP A 236 12.78 18.51 -2.84
N VAL A 237 11.59 18.41 -2.25
CA VAL A 237 11.16 19.17 -1.07
C VAL A 237 11.72 18.59 0.24
N CYS A 238 11.94 17.27 0.30
CA CYS A 238 12.37 16.55 1.48
C CYS A 238 13.72 15.81 1.31
N ASP A 239 14.33 15.88 0.13
CA ASP A 239 15.67 15.38 -0.16
C ASP A 239 16.76 16.34 0.38
N PRO A 240 17.73 15.86 1.21
CA PRO A 240 18.88 16.67 1.64
C PRO A 240 19.81 17.09 0.49
N CYS A 241 19.86 16.34 -0.61
CA CYS A 241 20.71 16.54 -1.78
C CYS A 241 19.95 16.40 -3.11
N PRO A 242 19.00 17.31 -3.45
CA PRO A 242 18.05 17.20 -4.59
C PRO A 242 18.64 17.17 -6.01
N ALA A 243 19.94 17.02 -6.16
CA ALA A 243 20.62 17.02 -7.45
C ALA A 243 21.70 15.95 -7.55
N ASP A 244 21.90 15.15 -6.51
CA ASP A 244 23.02 14.24 -6.32
C ASP A 244 22.53 12.88 -5.78
N ASN A 245 22.50 11.85 -6.63
CA ASN A 245 22.25 10.46 -6.22
C ASN A 245 23.48 9.58 -6.51
N PRO A 246 24.08 8.93 -5.49
CA PRO A 246 23.66 8.89 -4.09
C PRO A 246 23.97 10.18 -3.30
N ASP A 247 23.07 10.53 -2.37
CA ASP A 247 23.05 11.81 -1.64
C ASP A 247 24.30 12.04 -0.80
N ASP A 248 24.45 11.26 0.28
CA ASP A 248 25.48 11.39 1.32
C ASP A 248 25.88 9.96 1.75
N PRO A 249 26.78 9.31 0.99
CA PRO A 249 27.11 7.90 1.18
C PRO A 249 27.74 7.57 2.54
N ASP A 250 28.38 8.54 3.19
CA ASP A 250 29.07 8.35 4.47
C ASP A 250 28.34 8.98 5.68
N GLY A 251 27.28 9.76 5.43
CA GLY A 251 26.34 10.27 6.42
C GLY A 251 26.87 11.46 7.20
N ASP A 252 27.76 12.25 6.62
CA ASP A 252 28.45 13.36 7.28
C ASP A 252 27.73 14.72 7.14
N GLY A 253 26.69 14.78 6.30
CA GLY A 253 25.88 15.96 6.01
C GLY A 253 26.34 16.78 4.80
N VAL A 254 27.27 16.27 4.00
CA VAL A 254 27.73 16.88 2.74
C VAL A 254 27.35 15.99 1.56
N CYS A 255 26.71 16.58 0.55
CA CYS A 255 26.30 15.82 -0.63
C CYS A 255 27.52 15.29 -1.40
N GLN A 256 27.44 14.08 -1.93
CA GLN A 256 28.51 13.37 -2.63
C GLN A 256 29.16 14.21 -3.73
N GLY A 257 28.37 14.99 -4.47
CA GLY A 257 28.86 15.87 -5.54
C GLY A 257 29.76 17.01 -5.04
N SER A 258 29.69 17.32 -3.75
CA SER A 258 30.41 18.40 -3.06
C SER A 258 31.37 17.90 -1.97
N ASP A 259 31.39 16.59 -1.69
CA ASP A 259 32.18 15.97 -0.64
C ASP A 259 33.60 15.63 -1.12
N ASN A 260 34.60 16.14 -0.39
CA ASN A 260 36.01 15.86 -0.65
C ASN A 260 36.52 14.53 -0.08
N CYS A 261 35.70 13.80 0.67
CA CYS A 261 35.93 12.42 1.10
C CYS A 261 34.65 11.55 1.01
N PRO A 262 34.13 11.22 -0.20
CA PRO A 262 32.83 10.56 -0.42
C PRO A 262 32.55 9.19 0.25
N GLU A 263 33.52 8.63 0.97
CA GLU A 263 33.41 7.33 1.66
C GLU A 263 33.80 7.43 3.15
N ASP A 264 34.25 8.59 3.64
CA ASP A 264 34.91 8.76 4.94
C ASP A 264 34.46 10.06 5.63
N ALA A 265 33.42 9.94 6.47
CA ALA A 265 32.72 11.07 7.09
C ALA A 265 33.63 12.16 7.68
N ASN A 266 33.54 13.36 7.14
CA ASN A 266 34.29 14.54 7.52
C ASN A 266 33.45 15.84 7.39
N PRO A 267 32.48 16.09 8.31
CA PRO A 267 31.51 17.17 8.17
C PRO A 267 32.11 18.59 8.07
N ASP A 268 33.38 18.77 8.44
CA ASP A 268 34.10 20.03 8.35
C ASP A 268 34.80 20.25 7.00
N GLN A 269 34.80 19.23 6.13
CA GLN A 269 35.41 19.19 4.80
C GLN A 269 36.84 19.72 4.82
N ALA A 270 37.57 19.44 5.91
CA ALA A 270 38.94 19.88 6.06
C ALA A 270 39.80 19.29 4.94
N ASP A 271 40.48 20.17 4.21
CA ASP A 271 41.45 19.84 3.15
C ASP A 271 42.62 20.79 3.37
N LEU A 272 43.63 20.30 4.10
CA LEU A 272 44.70 21.13 4.60
C LEU A 272 45.69 21.54 3.51
N ASP A 273 45.84 20.72 2.48
CA ASP A 273 46.83 20.93 1.42
C ASP A 273 46.22 21.47 0.12
N GLY A 274 44.88 21.50 0.04
CA GLY A 274 44.09 22.17 -0.97
C GLY A 274 44.04 21.40 -2.29
N ASP A 275 44.29 20.09 -2.28
CA ASP A 275 44.30 19.26 -3.47
C ASP A 275 42.90 18.75 -3.88
N GLY A 276 41.89 19.02 -3.04
CA GLY A 276 40.50 18.63 -3.24
C GLY A 276 40.16 17.26 -2.67
N VAL A 277 41.07 16.60 -1.96
CA VAL A 277 40.84 15.38 -1.18
C VAL A 277 40.88 15.74 0.30
N GLY A 278 39.87 15.34 1.07
CA GLY A 278 39.78 15.72 2.48
C GLY A 278 40.80 15.02 3.38
N ASP A 279 41.11 15.66 4.50
CA ASP A 279 42.14 15.23 5.45
C ASP A 279 41.93 13.80 6.01
N VAL A 280 40.68 13.31 5.98
CA VAL A 280 40.28 12.01 6.53
C VAL A 280 40.60 10.86 5.56
N CYS A 281 40.45 11.08 4.26
CA CYS A 281 40.64 10.08 3.21
C CYS A 281 41.92 10.30 2.40
N ASP A 282 42.62 11.41 2.59
CA ASP A 282 43.87 11.70 1.90
C ASP A 282 45.07 11.01 2.59
N PRO A 283 45.76 10.06 1.91
CA PRO A 283 46.98 9.46 2.42
C PRO A 283 48.19 10.42 2.40
N GLU A 284 48.11 11.53 1.67
CA GLU A 284 49.17 12.52 1.43
C GLU A 284 49.13 13.73 2.39
N VAL A 285 48.09 13.91 3.22
CA VAL A 285 47.94 14.91 4.32
C VAL A 285 49.20 15.02 5.18
N THR A 286 49.88 13.89 5.36
CA THR A 286 51.13 13.79 6.12
C THR A 286 52.29 14.60 5.52
N CYS A 287 52.23 15.00 4.25
CA CYS A 287 53.27 15.77 3.57
C CYS A 287 53.06 17.29 3.64
N ALA A 288 51.84 17.77 3.93
CA ALA A 288 51.57 19.20 4.02
C ALA A 288 51.99 19.83 5.35
N LEU A 289 52.06 19.04 6.44
CA LEU A 289 52.35 19.57 7.78
C LEU A 289 53.75 19.39 8.35
N PHE A 290 54.66 18.63 7.73
CA PHE A 290 56.00 18.48 8.31
C PHE A 290 57.13 18.38 7.30
N PRO A 291 57.84 19.50 7.02
CA PRO A 291 59.23 19.43 6.57
C PRO A 291 60.19 18.87 7.64
N GLU A 292 59.75 18.59 8.89
CA GLU A 292 60.70 18.38 10.01
C GLU A 292 60.50 17.16 10.94
N PHE A 293 59.49 16.29 10.80
CA PHE A 293 59.34 15.14 11.72
C PHE A 293 59.10 13.80 11.01
N LEU A 294 60.17 13.26 10.45
CA LEU A 294 60.28 11.83 10.13
C LEU A 294 60.68 11.04 11.39
N THR A 295 59.70 10.45 12.08
CA THR A 295 59.97 9.28 12.93
C THR A 295 58.88 8.22 12.79
N ASP A 296 59.22 7.21 11.99
CA ASP A 296 58.99 5.78 12.23
C ASP A 296 57.54 5.24 12.16
N ARG A 297 56.99 5.18 10.95
CA ARG A 297 56.69 3.93 10.23
C ARG A 297 56.06 4.27 8.86
N TYR A 298 56.49 3.53 7.83
CA TYR A 298 56.15 3.67 6.40
C TYR A 298 56.95 4.72 5.61
N ALA A 299 58.13 4.28 5.14
CA ALA A 299 58.86 4.91 4.05
C ALA A 299 58.21 4.56 2.70
N ARG A 300 57.51 5.53 2.09
CA ARG A 300 57.21 5.53 0.64
C ARG A 300 57.43 6.87 -0.08
N CYS A 301 58.13 7.85 0.51
CA CYS A 301 58.43 9.14 -0.15
C CYS A 301 59.88 9.35 -0.65
N ALA A 302 60.64 8.30 -0.99
CA ALA A 302 61.98 8.51 -1.56
C ALA A 302 62.39 7.44 -2.59
N MET A 303 61.87 7.55 -3.81
CA MET A 303 62.61 7.16 -5.00
C MET A 303 62.80 8.41 -5.84
N ILE A 304 64.03 8.60 -6.36
CA ILE A 304 64.52 9.76 -7.10
C ILE A 304 65.07 10.87 -6.17
N LEU A 305 66.32 10.71 -5.70
CA LEU A 305 67.42 11.67 -5.91
C LEU A 305 68.67 11.27 -5.09
N LEU A 306 69.37 10.19 -5.46
CA LEU A 306 70.70 9.92 -4.88
C LEU A 306 71.69 9.47 -5.96
N LEU A 307 72.04 10.39 -6.86
CA LEU A 307 73.11 10.18 -7.84
C LEU A 307 74.06 11.36 -8.04
N LEU A 308 74.08 12.34 -7.14
CA LEU A 308 75.11 13.38 -7.17
C LEU A 308 75.57 13.67 -5.73
N LEU A 309 76.89 13.80 -5.56
CA LEU A 309 77.62 14.16 -4.33
C LEU A 309 78.19 13.00 -3.50
N VAL A 310 79.00 12.14 -4.13
CA VAL A 310 80.13 11.50 -3.42
C VAL A 310 81.45 12.09 -3.90
N SER A 311 82.15 12.71 -2.93
CA SER A 311 83.58 13.10 -2.87
C SER A 311 84.02 14.39 -3.60
N PRO A 312 84.93 15.21 -3.01
CA PRO A 312 86.16 14.73 -2.35
C PRO A 312 86.61 15.47 -1.07
N VAL A 313 87.74 14.97 -0.54
CA VAL A 313 88.70 15.62 0.38
C VAL A 313 88.57 15.22 1.86
N LEU A 314 89.34 14.19 2.24
CA LEU A 314 90.48 14.37 3.14
C LEU A 314 91.41 13.15 3.08
N LEU A 315 92.49 13.29 2.30
CA LEU A 315 93.68 12.45 2.43
C LEU A 315 94.34 12.70 3.80
N GLY A 316 94.69 11.61 4.48
CA GLY A 316 95.53 11.62 5.68
C GLY A 316 96.20 10.26 5.89
N VAL A 317 97.24 10.02 5.11
CA VAL A 317 98.06 8.81 5.05
C VAL A 317 98.70 8.43 6.39
N SER A 318 98.66 7.15 6.79
CA SER A 318 99.88 6.49 7.28
C SER A 318 99.82 4.97 7.15
N ARG A 319 100.84 4.43 6.46
CA ARG A 319 101.06 3.03 6.11
C ARG A 319 101.35 2.18 7.36
N ARG A 320 100.80 0.97 7.42
CA ARG A 320 101.46 -0.16 8.10
C ARG A 320 101.67 -1.32 7.14
N THR A 321 102.93 -1.73 7.11
CA THR A 321 103.56 -2.78 6.31
C THR A 321 103.05 -4.18 6.67
N ARG A 322 103.11 -5.06 5.67
CA ARG A 322 102.82 -6.50 5.69
C ARG A 322 103.88 -7.33 6.49
N PRO A 323 103.66 -8.65 6.70
CA PRO A 323 103.97 -9.36 7.94
C PRO A 323 105.35 -10.02 7.96
N ALA A 324 105.79 -10.46 9.13
CA ALA A 324 106.92 -11.37 9.30
C ALA A 324 106.43 -12.77 9.72
N VAL A 325 106.89 -13.76 8.96
CA VAL A 325 106.94 -15.18 9.31
C VAL A 325 108.29 -15.45 9.98
N HIS A 326 108.26 -16.21 11.08
CA HIS A 326 109.36 -16.86 11.84
C HIS A 326 110.56 -16.04 12.31
#